data_AF-A0A929AT54-F1
#
_entry.id   AF-A0A929AT54-F1
#
_cell.length_a   1.000
_cell.length_b   1.000
_cell.length_c   1.000
_cell.angle_alpha   90.00
_cell.angle_beta   90.00
_cell.angle_gamma   90.00
#
_symmetry.space_group_name_H-M   'P 1'
#
loop_
_entity.id
_entity.type
_entity.pdbx_description
1 polymer ?
#
loop_
_entity_poly.entity_id
_entity_poly.type
_entity_poly.pdbx_seq_one_letter_code
_entity_poly.pdbx_strand_id
1 'polypeptide(L)'
;MNHNEWIRLFNEGDRIAMALVTEGYQVLKVKGTLSWKILASKSKISKGYTLTWLPAPVAEWTLLPKDFTAERHRLIQIIQSSLSPKPSLYRGTGRYPEGYSKPWAIAQLLPNATRCTIARFFNRQDACDHLRFLTQRVPAAKFTMFFDPPDC
;
A
#
# COMPACT_ATOMS: atom_id res chain seq x y z
N MET A 1 7.74 3.11 16.68
CA MET A 1 7.02 3.20 15.40
C MET A 1 6.81 4.68 15.10
N ASN A 2 7.28 5.15 13.96
CA ASN A 2 7.13 6.56 13.59
C ASN A 2 5.72 6.83 13.00
N HIS A 3 5.31 8.09 12.94
CA HIS A 3 3.97 8.48 12.46
C HIS A 3 3.70 8.05 11.01
N ASN A 4 4.73 8.13 10.14
CA ASN A 4 4.63 7.75 8.73
C ASN A 4 4.45 6.24 8.54
N GLU A 5 5.14 5.42 9.34
CA GLU A 5 4.97 3.98 9.40
C GLU A 5 3.55 3.65 9.86
N TRP A 6 3.03 4.36 10.86
CA TRP A 6 1.67 4.13 11.34
C TRP A 6 0.65 4.39 10.23
N ILE A 7 0.77 5.51 9.51
CA ILE A 7 -0.09 5.82 8.36
C ILE A 7 0.05 4.77 7.26
N ARG A 8 1.28 4.36 6.93
CA ARG A 8 1.53 3.33 5.92
C ARG A 8 0.83 2.02 6.28
N LEU A 9 1.02 1.53 7.50
CA LEU A 9 0.41 0.29 7.94
C LEU A 9 -1.10 0.39 8.09
N PHE A 10 -1.61 1.56 8.50
CA PHE A 10 -3.05 1.80 8.49
C PHE A 10 -3.62 1.59 7.08
N ASN A 11 -3.00 2.18 6.06
CA ASN A 11 -3.41 2.03 4.65
C ASN A 11 -3.21 0.62 4.10
N GLU A 12 -2.20 -0.12 4.55
CA GLU A 12 -2.02 -1.54 4.20
C GLU A 12 -3.13 -2.40 4.81
N GLY A 13 -3.43 -2.22 6.10
CA GLY A 13 -4.50 -2.95 6.79
C GLY A 13 -5.88 -2.63 6.22
N ASP A 14 -6.12 -1.40 5.79
CA ASP A 14 -7.37 -1.02 5.12
C ASP A 14 -7.52 -1.68 3.74
N ARG A 15 -6.42 -1.77 2.96
CA ARG A 15 -6.41 -2.54 1.70
C ARG A 15 -6.72 -4.03 1.92
N ILE A 16 -6.13 -4.63 2.94
CA ILE A 16 -6.43 -6.02 3.31
C ILE A 16 -7.92 -6.16 3.68
N ALA A 17 -8.44 -5.25 4.52
CA ALA A 17 -9.83 -5.26 4.94
C ALA A 17 -10.80 -5.15 3.76
N MET A 18 -10.52 -4.25 2.80
CA MET A 18 -11.31 -4.15 1.58
C MET A 18 -11.29 -5.43 0.75
N ALA A 19 -10.12 -6.04 0.54
CA ALA A 19 -10.02 -7.29 -0.21
C ALA A 19 -10.83 -8.43 0.43
N LEU A 20 -10.83 -8.51 1.76
CA LEU A 20 -11.62 -9.48 2.52
C LEU A 20 -13.13 -9.22 2.39
N VAL A 21 -13.56 -7.95 2.43
CA VAL A 21 -14.97 -7.58 2.23
C VAL A 21 -15.43 -7.95 0.82
N THR A 22 -14.61 -7.73 -0.21
CA THR A 22 -14.90 -8.15 -1.59
C THR A 22 -15.13 -9.66 -1.72
N GLU A 23 -14.39 -10.47 -0.97
CA GLU A 23 -14.56 -11.94 -0.92
C GLU A 23 -15.79 -12.38 -0.08
N GLY A 24 -16.47 -11.42 0.56
CA GLY A 24 -17.68 -11.62 1.34
C GLY A 24 -17.43 -11.84 2.84
N TYR A 25 -16.24 -11.52 3.37
CA TYR A 25 -15.98 -11.56 4.80
C TYR A 25 -16.51 -10.28 5.48
N GLN A 26 -16.99 -10.40 6.71
CA GLN A 26 -17.29 -9.23 7.53
C GLN A 26 -16.03 -8.82 8.29
N VAL A 27 -15.63 -7.55 8.16
CA VAL A 27 -14.42 -7.03 8.80
C VAL A 27 -14.76 -5.84 9.68
N LEU A 28 -14.30 -5.87 10.93
CA LEU A 28 -14.52 -4.83 11.93
C LEU A 28 -13.19 -4.26 12.40
N LYS A 29 -12.98 -2.97 12.17
CA LYS A 29 -11.79 -2.25 12.62
C LYS A 29 -11.81 -2.05 14.14
N VAL A 30 -10.72 -2.39 14.81
CA VAL A 30 -10.54 -2.05 16.23
C VAL A 30 -9.95 -0.64 16.34
N LYS A 31 -10.68 0.28 16.98
CA LYS A 31 -10.27 1.68 17.13
C LYS A 31 -8.93 1.80 17.85
N GLY A 32 -8.08 2.72 17.39
CA GLY A 32 -6.78 3.02 18.02
C GLY A 32 -5.70 1.95 17.86
N THR A 33 -5.95 0.88 17.11
CA THR A 33 -4.99 -0.22 16.91
C THR A 33 -4.80 -0.53 15.43
N LEU A 34 -3.74 -1.25 15.09
CA LEU A 34 -3.55 -1.86 13.77
C LEU A 34 -4.11 -3.29 13.77
N SER A 35 -5.35 -3.43 14.26
CA SER A 35 -6.04 -4.72 14.32
C SER A 35 -7.44 -4.66 13.70
N TRP A 36 -7.87 -5.75 13.09
CA TRP A 36 -9.18 -5.96 12.47
C TRP A 36 -9.71 -7.33 12.87
N LYS A 37 -10.97 -7.39 13.29
CA LYS A 37 -11.69 -8.65 13.50
C LYS A 37 -12.34 -9.06 12.19
N ILE A 38 -12.19 -10.32 11.83
CA ILE A 38 -12.70 -10.92 10.59
C ILE A 38 -13.67 -12.02 10.98
N LEU A 39 -14.90 -11.91 10.52
CA LEU A 39 -15.96 -12.87 10.73
C LEU A 39 -16.28 -13.55 9.39
N ALA A 40 -16.20 -14.88 9.37
CA ALA A 40 -16.53 -15.65 8.18
C ALA A 40 -18.05 -15.61 7.94
N SER A 41 -18.46 -15.06 6.80
CA SER A 41 -19.88 -14.91 6.45
C SER A 41 -20.54 -16.22 5.99
N LYS A 42 -19.75 -17.20 5.55
CA LYS A 42 -20.23 -18.35 4.76
C LYS A 42 -20.43 -19.66 5.53
N SER A 43 -20.11 -19.73 6.83
CA SER A 43 -20.17 -21.00 7.60
C SER A 43 -21.06 -20.89 8.83
N LYS A 44 -21.91 -21.91 9.07
CA LYS A 44 -22.71 -22.07 10.30
C LYS A 44 -21.86 -22.20 11.58
N ILE A 45 -20.56 -22.48 11.45
CA ILE A 45 -19.57 -22.47 12.53
C ILE A 45 -18.47 -21.48 12.12
N SER A 46 -18.79 -20.19 12.13
CA SER A 46 -17.82 -19.15 11.77
C SER A 46 -16.87 -18.90 12.94
N LYS A 47 -15.65 -19.43 12.87
CA LYS A 47 -14.56 -18.96 13.75
C LYS A 47 -14.19 -17.52 13.36
N GLY A 48 -14.10 -16.66 14.36
CA GLY A 48 -13.61 -15.30 14.18
C GLY A 48 -12.08 -15.28 14.13
N TYR A 49 -11.52 -14.54 13.18
CA TYR A 49 -10.08 -14.27 13.10
C TYR A 49 -9.78 -12.83 13.48
N THR A 50 -8.55 -12.57 13.94
CA THR A 50 -8.04 -11.24 14.16
C THR A 50 -6.79 -11.05 13.33
N LEU A 51 -6.84 -10.12 12.40
CA LEU A 51 -5.66 -9.62 11.69
C LEU A 51 -5.04 -8.53 12.54
N THR A 52 -3.76 -8.65 12.85
CA THR A 52 -3.04 -7.63 13.63
C THR A 52 -1.63 -7.44 13.08
N TRP A 53 -1.17 -6.20 13.08
CA TRP A 53 0.25 -5.93 12.85
C TRP A 53 1.06 -6.26 14.11
N LEU A 54 2.11 -7.06 13.96
CA LEU A 54 3.09 -7.28 15.02
C LEU A 54 4.32 -6.40 14.76
N PRO A 55 4.75 -5.56 15.74
CA PRO A 55 5.97 -4.78 15.60
C PRO A 55 7.22 -5.67 15.57
N ALA A 56 8.40 -5.05 15.47
CA ALA A 56 9.67 -5.76 15.56
C ALA A 56 9.71 -6.71 16.79
N PRO A 57 10.30 -7.91 16.67
CA PRO A 57 11.12 -8.38 15.55
C PRO A 57 10.33 -8.98 14.38
N VAL A 58 9.01 -9.17 14.52
CA VAL A 58 8.21 -9.88 13.51
C VAL A 58 7.91 -8.98 12.32
N ALA A 59 7.53 -7.72 12.58
CA ALA A 59 7.28 -6.69 11.55
C ALA A 59 6.37 -7.18 10.39
N GLU A 60 5.30 -7.90 10.73
CA GLU A 60 4.41 -8.52 9.75
C GLU A 60 2.94 -8.51 10.18
N TRP A 61 2.05 -8.62 9.18
CA TRP A 61 0.63 -8.88 9.39
C TRP A 61 0.40 -10.32 9.79
N THR A 62 -0.11 -10.53 11.00
CA THR A 62 -0.40 -11.85 11.55
C THR A 62 -1.90 -12.07 11.70
N LEU A 63 -2.37 -13.25 11.30
CA LEU A 63 -3.73 -13.71 11.53
C LEU A 63 -3.78 -14.66 12.74
N LEU A 64 -4.66 -14.36 13.69
CA LEU A 64 -4.93 -15.14 14.89
C LEU A 64 -6.37 -15.68 14.87
N PRO A 65 -6.65 -16.91 15.35
CA PRO A 65 -5.68 -17.90 15.83
C PRO A 65 -4.80 -18.48 14.71
N LYS A 66 -3.65 -19.06 15.06
CA LYS A 66 -2.72 -19.73 14.12
C LYS A 66 -3.10 -21.19 13.89
N ASP A 67 -4.32 -21.45 13.45
CA ASP A 67 -4.81 -22.79 13.15
C ASP A 67 -4.51 -23.22 11.69
N PHE A 68 -4.70 -24.50 11.39
CA PHE A 68 -4.43 -25.07 10.06
C PHE A 68 -5.70 -25.22 9.21
N THR A 69 -6.73 -24.45 9.50
CA THR A 69 -8.03 -24.54 8.79
C THR A 69 -7.91 -24.06 7.34
N ALA A 70 -8.75 -24.60 6.47
CA ALA A 70 -8.85 -24.17 5.08
C ALA A 70 -9.24 -22.68 4.97
N GLU A 71 -10.10 -22.20 5.87
CA GLU A 71 -10.47 -20.78 5.96
C GLU A 71 -9.27 -19.88 6.26
N ARG A 72 -8.43 -20.26 7.24
CA ARG A 72 -7.21 -19.50 7.53
C ARG A 72 -6.26 -19.46 6.34
N HIS A 73 -6.07 -20.59 5.65
CA HIS A 73 -5.23 -20.62 4.44
C HIS A 73 -5.77 -19.67 3.37
N ARG A 74 -7.09 -19.63 3.16
CA ARG A 74 -7.72 -18.71 2.22
C ARG A 74 -7.54 -17.24 2.62
N LEU A 75 -7.72 -16.92 3.90
CA LEU A 75 -7.47 -15.58 4.43
C LEU A 75 -6.00 -15.16 4.22
N ILE A 76 -5.04 -16.05 4.46
CA ILE A 76 -3.61 -15.79 4.21
C ILE A 76 -3.36 -15.53 2.72
N GLN A 77 -3.96 -16.30 1.81
CA GLN A 77 -3.84 -16.06 0.38
C GLN A 77 -4.38 -14.68 -0.02
N ILE A 78 -5.51 -14.26 0.53
CA ILE A 78 -6.07 -12.92 0.28
C ILE A 78 -5.14 -11.84 0.82
N ILE A 79 -4.64 -12.00 2.06
CA ILE A 79 -3.68 -11.06 2.66
C ILE A 79 -2.41 -10.96 1.80
N GLN A 80 -1.80 -12.09 1.44
CA GLN A 80 -0.58 -12.12 0.63
C GLN A 80 -0.82 -11.51 -0.76
N SER A 81 -1.94 -11.79 -1.41
CA SER A 81 -2.26 -11.17 -2.70
C SER A 81 -2.51 -9.66 -2.62
N SER A 82 -3.05 -9.18 -1.49
CA SER A 82 -3.24 -7.75 -1.22
C SER A 82 -1.94 -7.01 -0.84
N LEU A 83 -0.98 -7.73 -0.24
CA LEU A 83 0.34 -7.21 0.13
C LEU A 83 1.36 -7.36 -0.99
N SER A 84 1.19 -8.34 -1.89
CA SER A 84 2.05 -8.52 -3.04
C SER A 84 1.87 -7.32 -3.98
N PRO A 85 2.95 -6.70 -4.47
CA PRO A 85 2.84 -5.82 -5.63
C PRO A 85 2.34 -6.70 -6.78
N LYS A 86 1.05 -6.59 -7.12
CA LYS A 86 0.48 -7.33 -8.25
C LYS A 86 1.41 -7.10 -9.45
N PRO A 87 2.01 -8.14 -10.06
CA PRO A 87 2.67 -7.97 -11.35
C PRO A 87 1.59 -7.52 -12.31
N SER A 88 1.65 -6.24 -12.63
CA SER A 88 0.68 -5.56 -13.45
C SER A 88 0.60 -6.25 -14.81
N LEU A 89 -0.60 -6.70 -15.19
CA LEU A 89 -0.99 -6.84 -16.60
C LEU A 89 -1.12 -5.46 -17.28
N TYR A 90 -0.29 -4.47 -16.91
CA TYR A 90 -0.23 -3.14 -17.51
C TYR A 90 1.07 -3.03 -18.29
N ARG A 91 1.06 -3.67 -19.46
CA ARG A 91 1.86 -3.25 -20.60
C ARG A 91 1.31 -1.88 -21.02
N GLY A 92 2.04 -0.82 -20.69
CA GLY A 92 1.77 0.54 -21.15
C GLY A 92 1.33 1.50 -20.04
N THR A 93 2.00 2.65 -19.99
CA THR A 93 1.59 3.87 -19.27
C THR A 93 1.49 3.79 -17.75
N GLY A 94 2.65 3.83 -17.08
CA GLY A 94 2.98 4.84 -16.06
C GLY A 94 1.96 5.27 -14.99
N ARG A 95 1.10 4.37 -14.48
CA ARG A 95 0.26 4.67 -13.30
C ARG A 95 0.47 3.65 -12.20
N TYR A 96 1.12 4.09 -11.13
CA TYR A 96 1.23 3.33 -9.89
C TYR A 96 -0.03 3.52 -9.04
N PRO A 97 -0.57 2.45 -8.43
CA PRO A 97 -1.60 2.54 -7.40
C PRO A 97 -0.93 2.89 -6.07
N GLU A 98 -0.42 4.13 -5.97
CA GLU A 98 -0.03 4.72 -4.69
C GLU A 98 -1.05 5.80 -4.33
N GLY A 99 -2.02 5.38 -3.51
CA GLY A 99 -2.88 6.20 -2.65
C GLY A 99 -3.01 7.66 -3.02
N TYR A 100 -4.09 7.98 -3.75
CA TYR A 100 -5.04 9.09 -3.63
C TYR A 100 -4.65 10.46 -3.02
N SER A 101 -3.39 10.79 -2.79
CA SER A 101 -3.04 12.00 -2.00
C SER A 101 -1.66 12.59 -2.27
N LYS A 102 -0.88 12.07 -3.23
CA LYS A 102 0.43 12.63 -3.60
C LYS A 102 0.42 13.19 -5.03
N PRO A 103 -0.14 14.40 -5.24
CA PRO A 103 -0.35 14.92 -6.57
C PRO A 103 0.92 15.54 -7.18
N TRP A 104 2.00 15.72 -6.40
CA TRP A 104 3.26 16.23 -6.92
C TRP A 104 4.19 15.07 -7.25
N ALA A 105 4.65 14.98 -8.50
CA ALA A 105 5.55 13.93 -8.95
C ALA A 105 6.83 14.52 -9.54
N ILE A 106 7.94 13.82 -9.36
CA ILE A 106 9.22 14.10 -10.02
C ILE A 106 9.51 12.95 -10.98
N ALA A 107 9.78 13.27 -12.24
CA ALA A 107 10.25 12.32 -13.24
C ALA A 107 11.64 12.66 -13.75
N GLN A 108 12.41 11.63 -14.04
CA GLN A 108 13.64 11.71 -14.80
C GLN A 108 13.34 11.55 -16.28
N LEU A 109 13.91 12.42 -17.12
CA LEU A 109 13.89 12.29 -18.56
C LEU A 109 15.04 11.36 -18.99
N LEU A 110 14.67 10.24 -19.61
CA LEU A 110 15.61 9.28 -20.16
C LEU A 110 15.96 9.63 -21.62
N PRO A 111 17.12 9.18 -22.14
CA PRO A 111 17.58 9.50 -23.50
C PRO A 111 16.62 9.10 -24.63
N ASN A 112 15.77 8.11 -24.39
CA ASN A 112 14.75 7.62 -25.33
C ASN A 112 13.45 8.45 -25.31
N ALA A 113 13.50 9.71 -24.85
CA ALA A 113 12.35 10.60 -24.67
C ALA A 113 11.25 10.03 -23.73
N THR A 114 11.55 8.99 -22.95
CA THR A 114 10.63 8.48 -21.94
C THR A 114 10.82 9.20 -20.62
N ARG A 115 9.74 9.30 -19.85
CA ARG A 115 9.74 9.87 -18.50
C ARG A 115 9.55 8.75 -17.51
N CYS A 116 10.45 8.65 -16.55
CA CYS A 116 10.34 7.69 -15.44
C CYS A 116 10.08 8.46 -14.15
N THR A 117 8.91 8.25 -13.54
CA THR A 117 8.58 8.85 -12.24
C THR A 117 9.41 8.19 -11.15
N ILE A 118 10.19 8.99 -10.44
CA ILE A 118 11.13 8.52 -9.42
C ILE A 118 10.63 8.79 -7.99
N ALA A 119 9.76 9.78 -7.79
CA ALA A 119 9.21 10.12 -6.48
C ALA A 119 7.87 10.86 -6.58
N ARG A 120 7.02 10.73 -5.56
CA ARG A 120 5.77 11.50 -5.39
C ARG A 120 5.67 12.10 -3.98
N PHE A 121 5.05 13.27 -3.88
CA PHE A 121 4.95 14.10 -2.68
C PHE A 121 3.53 14.64 -2.49
N PHE A 122 3.15 14.85 -1.23
CA PHE A 122 1.86 15.44 -0.85
C PHE A 122 1.83 16.94 -1.11
N ASN A 123 2.88 17.64 -0.66
CA ASN A 123 3.02 19.08 -0.84
C ASN A 123 4.08 19.39 -1.91
N ARG A 124 3.95 20.58 -2.51
CA ARG A 124 4.86 21.07 -3.56
C ARG A 124 6.26 21.34 -3.03
N GLN A 125 6.38 21.74 -1.76
CA GLN A 125 7.63 22.20 -1.18
C GLN A 125 8.64 21.05 -1.05
N ASP A 126 8.21 19.91 -0.51
CA ASP A 126 9.02 18.70 -0.42
C ASP A 126 9.48 18.22 -1.79
N ALA A 127 8.61 18.31 -2.80
CA ALA A 127 8.96 17.99 -4.18
C ALA A 127 10.03 18.95 -4.74
N CYS A 128 9.90 20.25 -4.47
CA CYS A 128 10.90 21.24 -4.86
C CYS A 128 12.25 21.00 -4.19
N ASP A 129 12.26 20.73 -2.88
CA ASP A 129 13.49 20.51 -2.13
C ASP A 129 14.18 19.21 -2.58
N HIS A 130 13.41 18.17 -2.86
CA HIS A 130 13.93 16.93 -3.43
C HIS A 130 14.46 17.11 -4.85
N LEU A 131 13.78 17.90 -5.69
CA LEU A 131 14.25 18.22 -7.04
C LEU A 131 15.59 18.95 -7.01
N ARG A 132 15.76 19.91 -6.09
CA ARG A 132 17.03 20.64 -5.90
C ARG A 132 18.14 19.68 -5.51
N PHE A 133 17.88 18.78 -4.58
CA PHE A 133 18.82 17.76 -4.15
C PHE A 133 19.26 16.85 -5.32
N LEU A 134 18.31 16.35 -6.11
CA LEU A 134 18.59 15.50 -7.27
C LEU A 134 19.41 16.22 -8.34
N THR A 135 19.08 17.48 -8.62
CA THR A 135 19.77 18.30 -9.62
C THR A 135 21.22 18.59 -9.19
N GLN A 136 21.46 18.77 -7.89
CA GLN A 136 22.81 18.96 -7.34
C GLN A 136 23.63 17.67 -7.37
N ARG A 137 23.01 16.52 -7.05
CA ARG A 137 23.72 15.24 -6.99
C ARG A 137 23.97 14.60 -8.35
N VAL A 138 23.05 14.79 -9.29
CA VAL A 138 23.11 14.17 -10.61
C VAL A 138 22.85 15.21 -11.70
N PRO A 139 23.77 16.17 -11.90
CA PRO A 139 23.59 17.24 -12.88
C PRO A 139 23.49 16.73 -14.33
N ALA A 140 23.99 15.52 -14.60
CA ALA A 140 23.87 14.87 -15.91
C ALA A 140 22.43 14.39 -16.22
N ALA A 141 21.60 14.19 -15.19
CA ALA A 141 20.22 13.74 -15.35
C ALA A 141 19.27 14.94 -15.37
N LYS A 142 18.32 14.92 -16.30
CA LYS A 142 17.26 15.93 -16.38
C LYS A 142 16.06 15.46 -15.57
N PHE A 143 15.71 16.23 -14.55
CA PHE A 143 14.52 15.97 -13.73
C PHE A 143 13.46 17.04 -13.99
N THR A 144 12.20 16.65 -13.96
CA THR A 144 11.06 17.57 -14.04
C THR A 144 10.06 17.25 -12.96
N MET A 145 9.55 18.28 -12.30
CA MET A 145 8.40 18.18 -11.41
C MET A 145 7.12 18.45 -12.20
N PHE A 146 6.06 17.68 -11.95
CA PHE A 146 4.74 17.89 -12.54
C PHE A 146 3.65 17.56 -11.54
N PHE A 147 2.48 18.18 -11.75
CA PHE A 147 1.28 17.90 -10.98
C PHE A 147 0.46 16.84 -11.73
N ASP A 148 0.22 15.72 -11.07
CA ASP A 148 -0.49 14.55 -11.57
C ASP A 148 -1.52 14.13 -10.51
N PRO A 149 -2.73 14.72 -10.54
CA PRO A 149 -3.79 14.37 -9.62
C PRO A 149 -4.32 12.96 -9.94
N PRO A 150 -4.82 12.20 -8.96
CA PRO A 150 -5.50 10.94 -9.24
C PRO A 150 -6.70 11.21 -10.16
N ASP A 151 -6.92 10.34 -11.16
CA ASP A 151 -8.13 10.44 -11.99
C ASP A 151 -9.36 10.33 -11.08
N CYS A 152 -10.25 11.32 -11.23
CA CYS A 152 -11.53 11.37 -10.55
C CYS A 152 -12.45 10.21 -10.97
#